data_AF-A0A1Y1Y924-F1
#
_entry.id   AF-A0A1Y1Y924-F1
#
_cell.length_a   1.000
_cell.length_b   1.000
_cell.length_c   1.000
_cell.angle_alpha   90.00
_cell.angle_beta   90.00
_cell.angle_gamma   90.00
#
_symmetry.space_group_name_H-M   'P 1'
#
loop_
_entity.id
_entity.type
_entity.pdbx_description
1 polymer ?
#
loop_
_entity_poly.entity_id
_entity_poly.type
_entity_poly.pdbx_seq_one_letter_code
_entity_poly.pdbx_strand_id
1 'polypeptide(L)' 'MAGHNDHSLIHDPAIDRWATMRETTYQHFRWTRRTVSLSVLYLVAIPVGLTYLAYKTHDKDFEGKGNGFTWRRDVPEKKQ' A
#
# COMPACT_ATOMS: atom_id res chain seq x y z
N MET A 1 -11.61 27.09 29.86
CA MET A 1 -10.22 26.77 29.53
C MET A 1 -9.43 28.07 29.57
N ALA A 2 -8.75 28.37 30.68
CA ALA A 2 -7.90 29.55 30.80
C ALA A 2 -6.44 29.10 30.58
N GLY A 3 -5.97 29.22 29.34
CA GLY A 3 -4.60 28.91 28.94
C GLY A 3 -3.79 30.20 28.88
N HIS A 4 -2.64 30.18 29.53
CA HIS A 4 -1.60 31.21 29.50
C HIS A 4 -1.19 31.49 28.04
N ASN A 5 -1.31 32.75 27.60
CA ASN A 5 -1.02 33.19 26.23
C ASN A 5 0.50 33.27 26.00
N ASP A 6 1.16 32.12 25.89
CA ASP A 6 2.51 32.05 25.37
C ASP A 6 2.45 32.17 23.84
N HIS A 7 2.58 33.39 23.34
CA HIS A 7 2.77 33.68 21.90
C HIS A 7 4.17 33.24 21.42
N SER A 8 4.56 31.99 21.72
CA SER A 8 5.88 31.43 21.38
C SER A 8 5.97 30.93 19.94
N LEU A 9 4.82 30.67 19.30
CA LEU A 9 4.73 30.31 17.90
C LEU A 9 4.42 31.52 17.04
N ILE A 10 5.32 31.81 16.11
CA ILE A 10 5.08 32.75 15.02
C ILE A 10 4.18 32.04 14.01
N HIS A 11 2.93 32.47 13.92
CA HIS A 11 1.99 31.99 12.91
C HIS A 11 2.28 32.66 11.57
N ASP A 12 2.86 31.90 10.65
CA ASP A 12 2.97 32.32 9.25
C ASP A 12 1.66 31.97 8.53
N PRO A 13 0.91 32.97 8.02
CA PRO A 13 -0.34 32.72 7.32
C PRO A 13 -0.17 31.83 6.07
N ALA A 14 1.03 31.75 5.49
CA ALA A 14 1.29 30.84 4.37
C ALA A 14 1.30 29.37 4.81
N ILE A 15 1.88 29.08 5.98
CA ILE A 15 1.95 27.72 6.54
C ILE A 15 0.55 27.26 6.95
N ASP A 16 -0.21 28.12 7.64
CA ASP A 16 -1.57 27.80 8.09
C ASP A 16 -2.51 27.49 6.90
N ARG A 17 -2.40 28.25 5.81
CA ARG A 17 -3.16 28.00 4.57
C ARG A 17 -2.76 26.69 3.89
N TRP A 18 -1.46 26.37 3.85
CA TRP A 18 -0.99 25.10 3.29
C TRP A 18 -1.46 23.91 4.11
N ALA A 19 -1.41 24.00 5.44
CA ALA A 19 -1.92 22.98 6.34
C ALA A 19 -3.43 22.77 6.08
N THR A 20 -4.20 23.85 6.07
CA THR A 20 -5.65 23.82 5.80
C THR A 20 -5.96 23.22 4.42
N MET A 21 -5.20 23.58 3.37
CA MET A 21 -5.38 23.04 2.03
C MET A 21 -5.21 21.52 2.01
N ARG A 22 -4.15 21.00 2.64
CA ARG A 22 -3.89 19.55 2.71
C ARG A 22 -4.99 18.82 3.46
N GLU A 23 -5.42 19.36 4.60
CA GLU A 23 -6.46 18.75 5.43
C GLU A 23 -7.84 18.75 4.75
N THR A 24 -8.17 19.81 4.00
CA THR A 24 -9.47 19.95 3.32
C THR A 24 -9.46 19.44 1.88
N THR A 25 -8.37 18.82 1.42
CA THR A 25 -8.24 18.32 0.04
C THR A 25 -9.35 17.32 -0.33
N TYR A 26 -9.78 16.48 0.62
CA TYR A 26 -10.83 15.47 0.36
C TYR A 26 -12.20 16.10 0.06
N GLN A 27 -12.50 17.28 0.60
CA GLN A 27 -13.77 17.97 0.39
C GLN A 27 -13.92 18.49 -1.05
N HIS A 28 -12.78 18.81 -1.67
CA HIS A 28 -12.71 19.39 -3.02
C HIS A 28 -12.39 18.34 -4.09
N PHE A 29 -12.36 17.06 -3.72
CA PHE A 29 -12.05 15.97 -4.64
C PHE A 29 -13.14 15.80 -5.72
N ARG A 30 -12.72 15.49 -6.95
CA ARG A 30 -13.62 15.28 -8.09
C ARG A 30 -13.16 14.07 -8.91
N TRP A 31 -14.12 13.24 -9.30
CA TRP A 31 -13.88 12.13 -10.24
C TRP A 31 -13.70 12.66 -11.66
N THR A 32 -12.44 12.83 -12.06
CA THR A 32 -12.05 13.15 -13.44
C THR A 32 -11.58 11.87 -14.15
N ARG A 33 -11.53 11.88 -15.48
CA ARG A 33 -11.01 10.72 -16.24
C ARG A 33 -9.63 10.29 -15.76
N ARG A 34 -8.74 11.26 -15.49
CA ARG A 34 -7.39 11.00 -14.99
C ARG A 34 -7.41 10.33 -13.61
N THR A 35 -8.16 10.88 -12.65
CA THR A 35 -8.20 10.32 -11.28
C THR A 35 -8.83 8.94 -11.27
N VAL A 36 -9.90 8.72 -12.06
CA VAL A 36 -10.53 7.39 -12.20
C VAL A 36 -9.54 6.39 -12.79
N SER A 37 -8.84 6.72 -13.88
CA SER A 37 -7.83 5.83 -14.47
C SER A 37 -6.73 5.46 -13.47
N LEU A 38 -6.24 6.43 -12.70
CA LEU A 38 -5.23 6.18 -11.67
C LEU A 38 -5.78 5.31 -10.53
N SER A 39 -6.98 5.61 -10.03
CA SER A 39 -7.61 4.80 -8.99
C SER A 39 -7.79 3.35 -9.43
N VAL A 40 -8.26 3.12 -10.66
CA VAL A 40 -8.40 1.75 -11.20
C VAL A 40 -7.05 1.07 -11.36
N LEU A 41 -6.02 1.77 -11.84
CA LEU A 41 -4.68 1.21 -11.98
C LEU A 41 -4.12 0.76 -10.62
N TYR A 42 -4.13 1.64 -9.62
CA TYR A 42 -3.50 1.38 -8.33
C TYR A 42 -4.34 0.47 -7.42
N LEU A 43 -5.66 0.56 -7.45
CA LEU A 43 -6.53 -0.23 -6.56
C LEU A 43 -6.93 -1.57 -7.16
N VAL A 44 -6.97 -1.71 -8.49
CA VAL A 44 -7.42 -2.95 -9.15
C VAL A 44 -6.29 -3.59 -9.94
N ALA A 45 -5.70 -2.88 -10.89
CA ALA A 45 -4.75 -3.49 -11.81
C ALA A 45 -3.49 -4.01 -11.10
N ILE A 46 -2.95 -3.24 -10.15
CA ILE A 46 -1.76 -3.65 -9.39
C ILE A 46 -2.06 -4.85 -8.46
N PRO A 47 -3.08 -4.82 -7.57
CA PRO A 47 -3.36 -5.97 -6.72
C PRO A 47 -3.70 -7.22 -7.53
N VAL A 48 -4.54 -7.12 -8.56
CA VAL A 48 -4.90 -8.26 -9.41
C VAL A 48 -3.68 -8.79 -10.16
N GLY A 49 -2.85 -7.91 -10.74
CA GLY A 49 -1.63 -8.30 -11.43
C GLY A 49 -0.65 -9.02 -10.50
N LEU A 50 -0.43 -8.47 -9.30
CA LEU A 50 0.44 -9.09 -8.29
C LEU A 50 -0.11 -10.43 -7.80
N THR A 51 -1.41 -10.51 -7.49
CA THR A 51 -2.05 -11.75 -7.07
C THR A 51 -2.01 -12.82 -8.17
N TYR A 52 -2.26 -12.45 -9.42
CA TYR A 52 -2.17 -13.38 -10.54
C TYR A 52 -0.74 -13.89 -10.75
N LEU A 53 0.25 -13.00 -10.70
CA LEU A 53 1.66 -13.40 -10.76
C LEU A 53 2.02 -14.30 -9.59
N ALA A 54 1.61 -13.94 -8.37
CA ALA A 54 1.84 -14.72 -7.17
C ALA A 54 1.29 -16.14 -7.32
N TYR A 55 0.02 -16.31 -7.72
CA TYR A 55 -0.57 -17.63 -7.96
C TYR A 55 0.16 -18.41 -9.06
N LYS A 56 0.52 -17.75 -10.16
CA LYS A 56 1.28 -18.40 -11.25
C LYS A 56 2.70 -18.81 -10.82
N THR A 57 3.29 -18.13 -9.84
CA THR A 57 4.60 -18.46 -9.29
C THR A 57 4.52 -19.37 -8.07
N HIS A 58 3.36 -19.51 -7.43
CA HIS A 58 3.19 -20.30 -6.22
C HIS A 58 3.35 -21.80 -6.48
N ASP A 59 2.97 -22.26 -7.68
CA ASP A 59 3.20 -23.63 -8.14
C ASP A 59 4.59 -23.82 -8.77
N LYS A 60 5.33 -22.72 -8.96
CA LYS A 60 6.76 -22.82 -9.23
C LYS A 60 7.42 -23.01 -7.88
N ASP A 61 7.36 -24.25 -7.41
CA ASP A 61 8.41 -24.76 -6.55
C ASP A 61 9.74 -24.22 -7.10
N PHE A 62 10.54 -23.63 -6.23
CA PHE A 62 11.97 -23.48 -6.46
C PHE A 62 12.59 -24.89 -6.49
N GLU A 63 12.14 -25.68 -7.45
CA GLU A 63 12.47 -27.07 -7.66
C GLU A 63 13.88 -27.09 -8.22
N GLY A 64 14.83 -27.18 -7.29
CA GLY A 64 16.15 -27.73 -7.51
C GLY A 64 17.15 -26.78 -8.17
N LYS A 65 18.02 -26.22 -7.34
CA LYS A 65 19.46 -26.55 -7.40
C LYS A 65 20.23 -25.84 -6.29
N GLY A 66 20.30 -26.50 -5.14
CA GLY A 66 21.19 -26.11 -4.07
C GLY A 66 20.64 -26.52 -2.72
N ASN A 67 21.19 -27.62 -2.17
CA ASN A 67 21.20 -27.89 -0.73
C ASN A 67 19.82 -28.07 -0.06
N GLY A 68 19.11 -29.14 -0.46
CA GLY A 68 18.34 -30.04 0.43
C GLY A 68 17.18 -29.49 1.29
N PHE A 69 16.88 -28.20 1.24
CA PHE A 69 15.89 -27.59 2.12
C PHE A 69 14.57 -27.38 1.39
N THR A 70 13.60 -28.24 1.68
CA THR A 70 12.24 -28.17 1.12
C THR A 70 11.25 -27.82 2.23
N TRP A 71 10.44 -26.78 2.04
CA TRP A 71 9.44 -26.32 3.02
C TRP A 71 8.11 -27.09 2.95
N ARG A 72 8.02 -28.13 2.11
CA ARG A 72 6.80 -28.89 1.88
C ARG A 72 6.55 -29.82 3.10
N ARG A 73 5.50 -29.55 3.88
CA ARG A 73 5.13 -30.35 5.08
C ARG A 73 4.47 -31.69 4.75
N ASP A 74 4.15 -31.95 3.49
CA ASP A 74 3.24 -33.04 3.10
C ASP A 74 3.94 -34.07 2.19
N VAL A 75 5.13 -34.55 2.59
CA VAL A 75 5.75 -35.70 1.93
C VAL A 75 5.16 -36.97 2.57
N PRO A 76 4.26 -37.73 1.90
CA PRO A 76 3.82 -39.01 2.44
C PRO A 76 5.01 -39.97 2.50
N GLU A 77 5.30 -40.43 3.70
CA GLU A 77 6.32 -41.42 3.98
C GLU A 77 6.03 -42.69 3.17
N LYS A 78 6.98 -43.10 2.34
CA LYS A 78 6.84 -44.28 1.50
C LYS A 78 6.94 -45.51 2.40
N LYS A 79 5.83 -46.21 2.64
CA LYS A 79 5.85 -47.52 3.29
C LYS A 79 6.38 -48.58 2.32
N GLN A 80 7.55 -49.10 2.70
CA GLN A 80 8.22 -50.37 2.33
C GLN A 80 8.57 -50.58 0.86
#